data_AF-A0A2R6QYD6-F1
#
_entry.id   AF-A0A2R6QYD6-F1
#
_cell.length_a   1.000
_cell.length_b   1.000
_cell.length_c   1.000
_cell.angle_alpha   90.00
_cell.angle_beta   90.00
_cell.angle_gamma   90.00
#
_symmetry.space_group_name_H-M   'P 1'
#
loop_
_entity.id
_entity.type
_entity.pdbx_description
1 polymer ?
#
loop_
_entity_poly.entity_id
_entity_poly.type
_entity_poly.pdbx_seq_one_letter_code
_entity_poly.pdbx_strand_id
1 'polypeptide(L)'
;MGAVETLIVWENLDITRYVLKNASTGEIIIKHLNKDQEGDQSNFRDSATSAELEVQEKMSLLEWFANEYKRFGCTLEFVTNKSQEGSQFCRGFGGIGGILRYQLDMRSFDELSDDGEVYEDSE
;
A
#
# COMPACT_ATOMS: atom_id res chain seq x y z
N MET A 1 -2.97 3.59 19.36
CA MET A 1 -1.56 3.19 19.19
C MET A 1 -1.52 2.10 18.14
N GLY A 2 -0.76 2.28 17.06
CA GLY A 2 -0.60 1.25 16.03
C GLY A 2 0.25 0.08 16.50
N ALA A 3 0.08 -1.08 15.87
CA ALA A 3 0.88 -2.28 16.19
C ALA A 3 2.32 -2.23 15.64
N VAL A 4 2.56 -1.38 14.63
CA VAL A 4 3.88 -1.15 14.05
C VAL A 4 4.70 -0.23 14.96
N GLU A 5 5.92 -0.65 15.28
CA GLU A 5 6.91 0.14 15.98
C GLU A 5 7.70 1.00 14.99
N THR A 6 8.33 0.35 14.01
CA THR A 6 9.17 0.99 13.01
C THR A 6 8.68 0.59 11.62
N LEU A 7 8.25 1.57 10.83
CA LEU A 7 7.91 1.42 9.44
C LEU A 7 9.17 1.66 8.59
N ILE A 8 9.54 0.68 7.79
CA ILE A 8 10.71 0.71 6.90
C ILE A 8 10.21 0.84 5.47
N VAL A 9 10.63 1.88 4.76
CA VAL A 9 10.18 2.17 3.41
C VAL A 9 11.38 2.41 2.50
N TRP A 10 11.37 1.81 1.31
CA TRP A 10 12.37 2.09 0.30
C TRP A 10 12.21 3.51 -0.25
N GLU A 11 13.29 4.27 -0.33
CA GLU A 11 13.26 5.67 -0.78
C GLU A 11 12.73 5.84 -2.22
N ASN A 12 12.91 4.82 -3.07
CA ASN A 12 12.43 4.83 -4.46
C ASN A 12 11.16 3.99 -4.64
N LEU A 13 10.35 3.87 -3.58
CA LEU A 13 9.05 3.20 -3.65
C LEU A 13 8.15 3.91 -4.66
N ASP A 14 7.78 3.19 -5.70
CA ASP A 14 7.04 3.71 -6.84
C ASP A 14 5.56 3.33 -6.76
N ILE A 15 4.95 3.64 -5.61
CA ILE A 15 3.55 3.38 -5.33
C ILE A 15 2.86 4.69 -5.00
N THR A 16 1.77 4.94 -5.70
CA THR A 16 0.91 6.11 -5.48
C THR A 16 -0.38 5.68 -4.81
N ARG A 17 -0.79 6.43 -3.79
CA ARG A 17 -2.10 6.31 -3.15
C ARG A 17 -3.12 7.18 -3.88
N TYR A 18 -4.17 6.53 -4.38
CA TYR A 18 -5.31 7.16 -5.01
C TYR A 18 -6.53 7.09 -4.10
N VAL A 19 -7.18 8.23 -3.89
CA VAL A 19 -8.52 8.28 -3.31
C VAL A 19 -9.48 8.50 -4.47
N LEU A 20 -10.23 7.45 -4.78
CA LEU A 20 -11.19 7.40 -5.86
C LEU A 20 -12.59 7.54 -5.26
N LYS A 21 -13.49 8.24 -5.97
CA LYS A 21 -14.89 8.35 -5.59
C LYS A 21 -15.77 7.85 -6.72
N ASN A 22 -16.67 6.92 -6.40
CA ASN A 22 -17.69 6.50 -7.34
C ASN A 22 -18.76 7.60 -7.41
N ALA A 23 -18.93 8.23 -8.59
CA ALA A 23 -19.89 9.32 -8.78
C ALA A 23 -21.36 8.87 -8.65
N SER A 24 -21.63 7.57 -8.87
CA SER A 24 -22.98 7.00 -8.85
C SER A 24 -23.41 6.58 -7.45
N THR A 25 -22.51 5.97 -6.67
CA THR A 25 -22.82 5.48 -5.32
C THR A 25 -22.37 6.45 -4.22
N GLY A 26 -21.43 7.35 -4.53
CA GLY A 26 -20.79 8.25 -3.56
C GLY A 26 -19.70 7.57 -2.73
N GLU A 27 -19.42 6.29 -2.98
CA GLU A 27 -18.44 5.49 -2.24
C GLU A 27 -17.00 5.97 -2.49
N ILE A 28 -16.16 5.94 -1.44
CA ILE A 28 -14.76 6.32 -1.51
C ILE A 28 -13.91 5.06 -1.45
N ILE A 29 -13.13 4.82 -2.50
CA ILE A 29 -12.26 3.66 -2.66
C ILE A 29 -10.81 4.15 -2.63
N ILE A 30 -9.98 3.53 -1.80
CA ILE A 30 -8.55 3.84 -1.75
C ILE A 30 -7.80 2.75 -2.48
N LYS A 31 -7.06 3.11 -3.54
CA LYS A 31 -6.20 2.19 -4.29
C LYS A 31 -4.74 2.58 -4.16
N HIS A 32 -3.86 1.59 -4.12
CA HIS A 32 -2.41 1.77 -4.15
C HIS A 32 -1.91 1.16 -5.46
N LEU A 33 -1.46 2.03 -6.37
CA LEU A 33 -1.10 1.61 -7.73
C LEU A 33 0.38 1.88 -7.96
N ASN A 34 1.07 0.92 -8.58
CA ASN A 34 2.40 1.12 -9.14
C ASN A 34 2.31 1.78 -10.53
N LYS A 35 3.44 2.20 -11.10
CA LYS A 35 3.48 2.88 -12.41
C LYS A 35 2.80 2.10 -13.54
N ASP A 36 2.91 0.77 -13.56
CA ASP A 36 2.31 -0.04 -14.62
C ASP A 36 0.79 -0.07 -14.47
N GLN A 37 0.29 -0.18 -13.23
CA GLN A 37 -1.14 -0.17 -12.90
C GLN A 37 -1.77 1.22 -13.09
N GLU A 38 -1.02 2.30 -12.89
CA GLU A 38 -1.48 3.67 -13.17
C GLU A 38 -1.85 3.87 -14.66
N GLY A 39 -1.21 3.12 -15.57
CA GLY A 39 -1.48 3.17 -17.00
C GLY A 39 -2.74 2.42 -17.42
N ASP A 40 -3.26 1.52 -16.57
CA ASP A 40 -4.44 0.72 -16.87
C ASP A 40 -5.73 1.44 -16.44
N GLN A 41 -6.54 1.84 -17.42
CA GLN A 41 -7.83 2.49 -17.20
C GLN A 41 -8.84 1.59 -16.48
N SER A 42 -8.66 0.28 -16.49
CA SER A 42 -9.51 -0.65 -15.74
C SER A 42 -9.48 -0.38 -14.24
N ASN A 43 -8.33 0.09 -13.71
CA ASN A 43 -8.15 0.41 -12.30
C ASN A 43 -8.97 1.62 -11.84
N PHE A 44 -9.41 2.46 -12.77
CA PHE A 44 -10.25 3.64 -12.51
C PHE A 44 -11.72 3.39 -12.83
N ARG A 45 -12.12 2.11 -12.98
CA ARG A 45 -13.51 1.71 -13.15
C ARG A 45 -13.96 0.83 -12.01
N ASP A 46 -15.24 0.97 -11.67
CA ASP A 46 -15.92 0.12 -10.70
C ASP A 46 -16.13 -1.27 -11.30
N SER A 47 -15.75 -2.33 -10.56
CA SER A 47 -15.85 -3.71 -11.06
C SER A 47 -17.29 -4.20 -11.19
N ALA A 48 -18.22 -3.67 -10.37
CA ALA A 48 -19.61 -4.08 -10.37
C ALA A 48 -20.44 -3.28 -11.37
N THR A 49 -20.21 -1.97 -11.47
CA THR A 49 -21.05 -1.08 -12.31
C THR A 49 -20.36 -0.62 -13.60
N SER A 50 -19.07 -0.92 -13.79
CA SER A 50 -18.25 -0.37 -14.88
C SER A 50 -18.28 1.16 -14.97
N ALA A 51 -18.67 1.84 -13.89
CA ALA A 51 -18.73 3.29 -13.83
C ALA A 51 -17.31 3.85 -13.64
N GLU A 52 -17.04 5.02 -14.21
CA GLU A 52 -15.77 5.71 -14.01
C GLU A 52 -15.69 6.23 -12.57
N LEU A 53 -14.55 5.98 -11.93
CA LEU A 53 -14.22 6.48 -10.61
C LEU A 53 -13.48 7.81 -10.75
N GLU A 54 -13.96 8.83 -10.04
CA GLU A 54 -13.33 10.15 -10.04
C GLU A 54 -12.13 10.17 -9.10
N VAL A 55 -10.98 10.65 -9.59
CA VAL A 55 -9.78 10.82 -8.75
C VAL A 55 -9.96 12.07 -7.89
N GLN A 56 -10.18 11.88 -6.60
CA GLN A 56 -10.29 12.97 -5.63
C GLN A 56 -8.92 13.42 -5.12
N GLU A 57 -8.03 12.46 -4.86
CA GLU A 57 -6.69 12.74 -4.35
C GLU A 57 -5.69 11.76 -4.96
N LYS A 58 -4.52 12.27 -5.33
CA LYS A 58 -3.36 11.50 -5.79
C LYS A 58 -2.15 11.97 -4.99
N MET A 59 -1.54 11.07 -4.23
CA MET A 59 -0.36 11.36 -3.38
C MET A 59 0.60 10.19 -3.41
N SER A 60 1.91 10.45 -3.39
CA SER A 60 2.90 9.38 -3.23
C SER A 60 2.68 8.67 -1.89
N LEU A 61 2.71 7.33 -1.88
CA LEU A 61 2.55 6.59 -0.64
C LEU A 61 3.67 6.92 0.37
N LEU A 62 4.87 7.23 -0.13
CA LEU A 62 6.00 7.69 0.68
C LEU A 62 5.70 9.01 1.38
N GLU A 63 5.17 9.99 0.65
CA GLU A 63 4.75 11.28 1.22
C GLU A 63 3.62 11.10 2.23
N TRP A 64 2.66 10.24 1.94
CA TRP A 64 1.57 9.94 2.85
C TRP A 64 2.09 9.36 4.17
N PHE A 65 3.02 8.40 4.13
CA PHE A 65 3.65 7.88 5.34
C PHE A 65 4.42 8.96 6.10
N ALA A 66 5.14 9.84 5.42
CA ALA A 66 5.85 10.95 6.04
C ALA A 66 4.93 11.96 6.73
N ASN A 67 3.67 12.08 6.30
CA ASN A 67 2.68 12.92 6.95
C ASN A 67 1.97 12.22 8.11
N GLU A 68 1.72 10.91 7.99
CA GLU A 68 0.80 10.19 8.85
C GLU A 68 1.50 9.36 9.95
N TYR A 69 2.80 9.05 9.84
CA TYR A 69 3.52 8.18 10.79
C TYR A 69 3.35 8.58 12.26
N LYS A 70 3.35 9.90 12.54
CA LYS A 70 3.16 10.43 13.90
C LYS A 70 1.79 10.12 14.48
N ARG A 71 0.74 10.04 13.64
CA ARG A 71 -0.63 9.74 14.08
C ARG A 71 -0.77 8.28 14.51
N PHE A 72 -0.04 7.39 13.86
CA PHE A 72 0.02 5.97 14.25
C PHE A 72 1.00 5.70 15.39
N GLY A 73 1.93 6.63 15.61
CA GLY A 73 2.95 6.55 16.64
C GLY A 73 4.10 5.61 16.27
N CYS A 74 4.27 5.28 15.00
CA CYS A 74 5.43 4.52 14.53
C CYS A 74 6.61 5.44 14.22
N THR A 75 7.80 4.88 14.16
CA THR A 75 9.00 5.54 13.60
C THR A 75 9.07 5.24 12.11
N LEU A 76 9.35 6.23 11.27
CA LEU A 76 9.51 6.04 9.83
C LEU A 76 11.00 6.06 9.46
N GLU A 77 11.48 4.98 8.85
CA GLU A 77 12.88 4.81 8.42
C GLU A 77 12.94 4.58 6.90
N PHE A 78 13.80 5.35 6.23
CA PHE A 78 14.04 5.20 4.79
C PHE A 78 15.29 4.36 4.53
N VAL A 79 15.14 3.34 3.68
CA VAL A 79 16.23 2.45 3.28
C VAL A 79 16.56 2.61 1.80
N THR A 80 17.76 2.18 1.43
CA THR A 80 18.26 2.15 0.04
C THR A 80 18.66 0.72 -0.32
N ASN A 81 18.77 0.41 -1.61
CA ASN A 81 19.15 -0.93 -2.08
C ASN A 81 20.69 -1.15 -2.14
N LYS A 82 21.49 -0.26 -1.54
CA LYS A 82 22.96 -0.29 -1.66
C LYS A 82 23.62 -1.42 -0.86
N SER A 83 22.97 -1.92 0.19
CA SER A 83 23.45 -3.09 0.95
C SER A 83 22.79 -4.38 0.46
N GLN A 84 23.36 -5.52 0.85
CA GLN A 84 22.81 -6.83 0.53
C GLN A 84 21.41 -7.01 1.13
N GLU A 85 21.22 -6.53 2.37
CA GLU A 85 19.95 -6.55 3.09
C GLU A 85 18.93 -5.61 2.41
N GLY A 86 19.34 -4.40 2.04
CA GLY A 86 18.49 -3.44 1.35
C GLY A 86 18.05 -3.95 -0.03
N SER A 87 18.94 -4.61 -0.76
CA SER A 87 18.60 -5.26 -2.03
C SER A 87 17.58 -6.38 -1.86
N GLN A 88 17.73 -7.23 -0.83
CA GLN A 88 16.74 -8.27 -0.51
C GLN A 88 15.41 -7.67 -0.08
N PHE A 89 15.43 -6.58 0.68
CA PHE A 89 14.23 -5.87 1.07
C PHE A 89 13.44 -5.31 -0.13
N CYS A 90 14.12 -4.61 -1.03
CA CYS A 90 13.48 -3.99 -2.19
C CYS A 90 12.96 -5.04 -3.18
N ARG A 91 13.70 -6.14 -3.41
CA ARG A 91 13.34 -7.17 -4.40
C ARG A 91 12.45 -8.27 -3.84
N GLY A 92 12.66 -8.69 -2.60
CA GLY A 92 11.96 -9.81 -1.99
C GLY A 92 10.67 -9.42 -1.26
N PHE A 93 10.59 -8.18 -0.76
CA PHE A 93 9.43 -7.72 0.03
C PHE A 93 8.75 -6.48 -0.57
N GLY A 94 9.07 -6.11 -1.81
CA GLY A 94 8.43 -4.99 -2.51
C GLY A 94 8.75 -3.60 -1.96
N GLY A 95 9.75 -3.48 -1.07
CA GLY A 95 10.23 -2.18 -0.58
C GLY A 95 9.36 -1.52 0.51
N ILE A 96 8.41 -2.24 1.11
CA ILE A 96 7.65 -1.78 2.28
C ILE A 96 7.68 -2.87 3.35
N GLY A 97 7.92 -2.49 4.60
CA GLY A 97 7.91 -3.43 5.71
C GLY A 97 7.79 -2.72 7.06
N GLY A 98 7.52 -3.49 8.11
CA GLY A 98 7.37 -2.93 9.44
C GLY A 98 7.83 -3.90 10.51
N ILE A 99 8.47 -3.35 11.55
CA ILE A 99 8.78 -4.06 12.79
C ILE A 99 7.60 -3.84 13.73
N LEU A 100 7.03 -4.94 14.23
CA LEU A 100 5.89 -4.91 15.13
C LEU A 100 6.35 -4.78 16.59
N ARG A 101 5.58 -4.05 17.40
CA ARG A 101 5.84 -3.87 18.85
C ARG A 101 5.65 -5.14 19.67
N TYR A 102 4.81 -6.04 19.16
CA TYR A 102 4.44 -7.29 19.80
C TYR A 102 4.09 -8.31 18.73
N GLN A 103 4.20 -9.57 19.09
CA GLN A 103 3.78 -10.66 18.23
C GLN A 103 2.27 -10.55 17.97
N LEU A 104 1.90 -10.44 16.69
CA LEU A 104 0.52 -10.49 16.24
C LEU A 104 0.23 -11.87 15.66
N ASP A 105 -0.97 -12.40 15.94
CA ASP A 105 -1.47 -13.57 15.24
C ASP A 105 -2.15 -13.13 13.94
N MET A 106 -1.41 -13.26 12.84
CA MET A 106 -1.88 -12.91 11.49
C MET A 106 -3.02 -13.80 11.00
N ARG A 107 -3.24 -14.99 11.59
CA ARG A 107 -4.31 -15.91 11.16
C ARG A 107 -5.69 -15.31 11.33
N SER A 108 -5.84 -14.40 12.28
CA SER A 108 -7.06 -13.65 12.54
C SER A 108 -7.41 -12.62 11.45
N PHE A 109 -6.44 -12.23 10.61
CA PHE A 109 -6.62 -11.22 9.56
C PHE A 109 -6.94 -11.83 8.19
N ASP A 110 -6.59 -13.10 7.99
CA ASP A 110 -6.85 -13.84 6.73
C ASP A 110 -8.35 -14.07 6.50
N GLU A 111 -9.15 -14.12 7.57
CA GLU A 111 -10.62 -14.24 7.49
C GLU A 111 -11.32 -12.92 7.07
N LEU A 112 -10.60 -11.78 7.04
CA LEU A 112 -11.13 -10.48 6.62
C LEU A 112 -10.74 -10.10 5.19
N SER A 113 -9.81 -10.84 4.57
CA SER A 113 -9.37 -10.67 3.17
C SER A 113 -10.21 -11.52 2.21
N ASP A 114 -11.53 -11.37 2.25
CA ASP A 114 -12.44 -11.91 1.22
C ASP A 114 -12.50 -11.01 -0.03
N ASP A 115 -11.41 -10.30 -0.35
CA ASP A 115 -11.27 -9.45 -1.56
C ASP A 115 -10.08 -9.90 -2.43
N GLY A 116 -9.95 -11.22 -2.61
CA GLY A 116 -9.57 -11.80 -3.91
C GLY A 116 -8.16 -11.58 -4.48
N GLU A 117 -7.17 -11.04 -3.77
CA GLU A 117 -5.80 -10.93 -4.29
C GLU A 117 -5.01 -12.22 -4.03
N VAL A 118 -5.14 -13.17 -4.97
CA VAL A 118 -4.32 -14.39 -5.02
C VAL A 118 -2.89 -13.99 -5.36
N TYR A 119 -1.99 -14.00 -4.37
CA TYR A 119 -0.56 -13.95 -4.63
C TYR A 119 -0.14 -15.28 -5.27
N GLU A 120 0.00 -15.29 -6.59
CA GLU A 120 0.66 -16.39 -7.32
C GLU A 120 2.14 -16.39 -6.94
N ASP A 121 2.51 -17.25 -6.00
CA ASP A 121 3.88 -17.57 -5.65
C ASP A 121 4.53 -18.25 -6.86
N SER A 122 5.33 -17.50 -7.63
CA SER A 122 6.11 -18.07 -8.72
C SER A 122 7.41 -18.68 -8.17
N GLU A 123 7.51 -20.01 -8.30
CA GLU A 123 8.71 -20.83 -8.03
C GLU A 123 9.99 -20.33 -8.73
#